data_AF-A0A2G5EY94-F1
#
_entry.id   AF-A0A2G5EY94-F1
#
_cell.length_a   1.000
_cell.length_b   1.000
_cell.length_c   1.000
_cell.angle_alpha   90.00
_cell.angle_beta   90.00
_cell.angle_gamma   90.00
#
_symmetry.space_group_name_H-M   'P 1'
#
loop_
_entity.id
_entity.type
_entity.pdbx_description
1 polymer ?
#
loop_
_entity_poly.entity_id
_entity_poly.type
_entity_poly.pdbx_seq_one_letter_code
_entity_poly.pdbx_strand_id
1 'polypeptide(L)'
;MRGVRLDSIHAALNGVLPSDIRVRELSPALPEFHARFSSTGKIYHYKIYNDIIMDPFQRRWAYHSTYRLNAAAMREGARYFVGQHDFTSFVNASNSDHPRSPVKHIIRFDVIELGALIQLEVEGSGFLYRQVRNMVALLLQIGKEAVPPDIVPMVLAARDRKELAKYTVGAPPHGLCLMSVKYNEELLEPPSGCRATSFGRHHTISKCKLPFY
;
A
#
# COMPACT_ATOMS: atom_id res chain seq x y z
N MET A 1 -25.42 -32.93 5.79
CA MET A 1 -25.21 -32.18 4.52
C MET A 1 -23.78 -32.38 4.05
N ARG A 2 -23.54 -32.88 2.83
CA ARG A 2 -22.16 -33.01 2.30
C ARG A 2 -21.61 -31.60 2.05
N GLY A 3 -20.80 -31.08 2.98
CA GLY A 3 -20.25 -29.73 2.86
C GLY A 3 -19.47 -29.55 1.56
N VAL A 4 -19.64 -28.40 0.88
CA VAL A 4 -18.95 -28.06 -0.37
C VAL A 4 -17.45 -27.92 -0.11
N ARG A 5 -16.60 -28.55 -0.95
CA ARG A 5 -15.13 -28.47 -0.80
C ARG A 5 -14.64 -27.06 -1.13
N LEU A 6 -13.74 -26.52 -0.29
CA LEU A 6 -13.17 -25.19 -0.50
C LEU A 6 -12.48 -25.07 -1.86
N ASP A 7 -11.79 -26.11 -2.34
CA ASP A 7 -11.18 -26.11 -3.68
C ASP A 7 -12.19 -25.93 -4.82
N SER A 8 -13.38 -26.51 -4.68
CA SER A 8 -14.44 -26.37 -5.68
C SER A 8 -14.98 -24.94 -5.68
N ILE A 9 -15.16 -24.33 -4.50
CA ILE A 9 -15.59 -22.93 -4.37
C ILE A 9 -14.52 -22.00 -4.92
N HIS A 10 -13.27 -22.21 -4.54
CA HIS A 10 -12.13 -21.40 -4.98
C HIS A 10 -12.00 -21.41 -6.52
N ALA A 11 -12.10 -22.59 -7.15
CA ALA A 11 -12.09 -22.71 -8.60
C ALA A 11 -13.29 -22.01 -9.25
N ALA A 12 -14.49 -22.15 -8.68
CA ALA A 12 -15.69 -21.48 -9.19
C ALA A 12 -15.58 -19.95 -9.11
N LEU A 13 -15.10 -19.40 -7.99
CA LEU A 13 -14.88 -17.96 -7.82
C LEU A 13 -13.95 -17.41 -8.89
N ASN A 14 -12.78 -18.04 -9.08
CA ASN A 14 -11.83 -17.61 -10.11
C ASN A 14 -12.33 -17.85 -11.55
N GLY A 15 -13.32 -18.73 -11.75
CA GLY A 15 -13.98 -18.96 -13.04
C GLY A 15 -15.00 -17.88 -13.42
N VAL A 16 -15.59 -17.18 -12.44
CA VAL A 16 -16.63 -16.14 -12.68
C VAL A 16 -16.11 -14.71 -12.52
N LEU A 17 -14.98 -14.51 -11.85
CA LEU A 17 -14.40 -13.18 -11.63
C LEU A 17 -13.75 -12.62 -12.91
N PRO A 18 -13.84 -11.29 -13.14
CA PRO A 18 -13.17 -10.63 -14.25
C PRO A 18 -11.65 -10.82 -14.17
N SER A 19 -10.93 -10.69 -15.29
CA SER A 19 -9.52 -11.08 -15.41
C SER A 19 -8.55 -10.38 -14.45
N ASP A 20 -8.94 -9.21 -13.94
CA ASP A 20 -8.19 -8.36 -13.02
C ASP A 20 -8.43 -8.68 -11.54
N ILE A 21 -9.41 -9.55 -11.21
CA ILE A 21 -9.71 -9.96 -9.83
C ILE A 21 -9.48 -11.46 -9.68
N ARG A 22 -8.62 -11.84 -8.74
CA ARG A 22 -8.30 -13.25 -8.44
C ARG A 22 -8.30 -13.51 -6.94
N VAL A 23 -8.96 -14.59 -6.53
CA VAL A 23 -8.84 -15.18 -5.20
C VAL A 23 -7.56 -16.00 -5.20
N ARG A 24 -6.66 -15.72 -4.26
CA ARG A 24 -5.38 -16.46 -4.13
C ARG A 24 -5.45 -17.56 -3.09
N GLU A 25 -6.30 -17.39 -2.08
CA GLU A 25 -6.43 -18.26 -0.95
C GLU A 25 -7.86 -18.19 -0.40
N LEU A 26 -8.37 -19.32 0.07
CA LEU A 26 -9.66 -19.42 0.74
C LEU A 26 -9.52 -20.27 2.00
N SER A 27 -9.68 -19.65 3.16
CA SER A 27 -9.58 -20.31 4.47
C SER A 27 -10.89 -20.14 5.26
N PRO A 28 -11.29 -21.11 6.09
CA PRO A 28 -12.21 -20.86 7.19
C PRO A 28 -11.66 -19.77 8.11
N ALA A 29 -12.52 -18.89 8.62
CA ALA A 29 -12.15 -17.86 9.57
C ALA A 29 -12.82 -18.13 10.93
N LEU A 30 -12.16 -17.73 12.00
CA LEU A 30 -12.77 -17.68 13.34
C LEU A 30 -13.98 -16.73 13.34
N PRO A 31 -15.06 -17.02 14.10
CA PRO A 31 -16.21 -16.11 14.22
C PRO A 31 -15.86 -14.69 14.65
N GLU A 32 -14.77 -14.54 15.41
CA GLU A 32 -14.27 -13.28 15.95
C GLU A 32 -13.44 -12.49 14.91
N PHE A 33 -13.02 -13.12 13.81
CA PHE A 33 -12.23 -12.48 12.78
C PHE A 33 -13.05 -11.46 12.00
N HIS A 34 -12.50 -10.26 11.84
CA HIS A 34 -13.06 -9.23 10.98
C HIS A 34 -11.99 -8.57 10.12
N ALA A 35 -12.07 -8.75 8.79
CA ALA A 35 -11.05 -8.29 7.84
C ALA A 35 -10.63 -6.81 8.00
N ARG A 36 -11.57 -5.94 8.39
CA ARG A 36 -11.29 -4.52 8.69
C ARG A 36 -10.77 -4.24 10.10
N PHE A 37 -11.37 -4.83 11.14
CA PHE A 37 -11.18 -4.41 12.53
C PHE A 37 -10.12 -5.22 13.26
N SER A 38 -9.84 -6.45 12.81
CA SER A 38 -8.73 -7.27 13.30
C SER A 38 -7.38 -6.88 12.71
N SER A 39 -7.34 -5.92 11.77
CA SER A 39 -6.11 -5.47 11.12
C SER A 39 -5.24 -4.69 12.09
N THR A 40 -3.98 -5.11 12.25
CA THR A 40 -2.97 -4.48 13.11
C THR A 40 -2.03 -3.56 12.34
N GLY A 41 -1.97 -3.71 11.02
CA GLY A 41 -1.16 -2.84 10.17
C GLY A 41 -1.41 -3.07 8.68
N LYS A 42 -0.85 -2.18 7.86
CA LYS A 42 -0.88 -2.29 6.39
C LYS A 42 0.48 -1.89 5.82
N ILE A 43 0.89 -2.55 4.75
CA ILE A 43 2.05 -2.19 3.95
C ILE A 43 1.57 -1.78 2.56
N TYR A 44 1.94 -0.57 2.14
CA TYR A 44 1.72 -0.07 0.79
C TYR A 44 3.06 0.16 0.09
N HIS A 45 3.10 -0.16 -1.20
CA HIS A 45 4.16 0.30 -2.09
C HIS A 45 3.61 1.42 -2.96
N TYR A 46 4.43 2.43 -3.20
CA TYR A 46 4.24 3.37 -4.28
C TYR A 46 5.45 3.30 -5.22
N LYS A 47 5.23 2.93 -6.48
CA LYS A 47 6.31 2.83 -7.47
C LYS A 47 6.39 4.11 -8.31
N ILE A 48 7.60 4.63 -8.44
CA ILE A 48 7.96 5.73 -9.32
C ILE A 48 8.94 5.19 -10.35
N TYR A 49 8.63 5.34 -11.63
CA TYR A 49 9.59 5.08 -12.70
C TYR A 49 10.35 6.38 -12.97
N ASN A 50 11.65 6.37 -12.69
CA ASN A 50 12.52 7.54 -12.70
C ASN A 50 13.63 7.42 -13.75
N ASP A 51 13.21 7.41 -15.01
CA ASP A 51 14.09 7.53 -16.17
C ASP A 51 13.43 8.43 -17.21
N ILE A 52 14.20 8.89 -18.19
CA ILE A 52 13.75 9.79 -19.25
C ILE A 52 12.62 9.15 -20.06
N ILE A 53 12.76 7.86 -20.38
CA ILE A 53 11.83 7.11 -21.23
C ILE A 53 11.12 6.03 -20.42
N MET A 54 9.80 6.13 -20.33
CA MET A 54 8.96 5.18 -19.59
C MET A 54 8.97 3.79 -20.23
N ASP A 55 9.21 2.75 -19.43
CA ASP A 55 8.94 1.37 -19.84
C ASP A 55 7.43 1.17 -20.02
N PRO A 56 6.94 0.80 -21.23
CA PRO A 56 5.53 0.58 -21.47
C PRO A 56 4.92 -0.49 -20.55
N PHE A 57 5.68 -1.47 -20.05
CA PHE A 57 5.17 -2.49 -19.13
C PHE A 57 4.92 -1.98 -17.72
N GLN A 58 5.60 -0.90 -17.31
CA GLN A 58 5.44 -0.27 -16.00
C GLN A 58 4.34 0.79 -15.97
N ARG A 59 3.87 1.28 -17.13
CA ARG A 59 3.00 2.46 -17.26
C ARG A 59 1.68 2.41 -16.48
N ARG A 60 1.20 1.21 -16.14
CA ARG A 60 -0.04 0.99 -15.38
C ARG A 60 0.19 0.88 -13.87
N TRP A 61 1.44 0.72 -13.44
CA TRP A 61 1.80 0.29 -12.08
C TRP A 61 2.85 1.17 -11.41
N ALA A 62 3.41 2.13 -12.14
CA ALA A 62 4.38 3.10 -11.62
C ALA A 62 4.09 4.50 -12.18
N TYR A 63 4.27 5.52 -11.34
CA TYR A 63 4.21 6.91 -11.76
C TYR A 63 5.49 7.30 -12.50
N HIS A 64 5.39 7.81 -13.73
CA HIS A 64 6.55 8.29 -14.47
C HIS A 64 6.97 9.68 -13.99
N SER A 65 8.18 9.79 -13.45
CA SER A 65 8.84 11.08 -13.20
C SER A 65 9.93 11.31 -14.23
N THR A 66 9.72 12.32 -15.08
CA THR A 66 10.71 12.78 -16.06
C THR A 66 11.85 13.59 -15.44
N TYR A 67 11.68 14.06 -14.20
CA TYR A 67 12.74 14.70 -13.43
C TYR A 67 13.54 13.62 -12.70
N ARG A 68 14.87 13.67 -12.79
CA ARG A 68 15.75 12.83 -11.96
C ARG A 68 15.50 13.17 -10.48
N LEU A 69 15.20 12.15 -9.67
CA LEU A 69 14.88 12.34 -8.26
C LEU A 69 16.10 12.04 -7.39
N ASN A 70 16.35 12.91 -6.42
CA ASN A 70 17.30 12.67 -5.35
C ASN A 70 16.68 11.73 -4.30
N ALA A 71 16.94 10.43 -4.44
CA ALA A 71 16.46 9.41 -3.52
C ALA A 71 16.99 9.61 -2.09
N ALA A 72 18.17 10.20 -1.90
CA ALA A 72 18.70 10.48 -0.56
C ALA A 72 17.89 11.56 0.16
N ALA A 73 17.56 12.67 -0.51
CA ALA A 73 16.67 13.69 0.03
C ALA A 73 15.27 13.12 0.33
N MET A 74 14.76 12.23 -0.53
CA MET A 74 13.50 11.52 -0.27
C MET A 74 13.57 10.65 0.99
N ARG A 75 14.69 9.95 1.24
CA ARG A 75 14.90 9.17 2.47
C ARG A 75 14.89 10.07 3.69
N GLU A 76 15.56 11.21 3.64
CA GLU A 76 15.54 12.20 4.73
C GLU A 76 14.11 12.67 5.02
N GLY A 77 13.35 13.02 3.98
CA GLY A 77 11.94 13.41 4.11
C GLY A 77 11.08 12.29 4.68
N ALA A 78 11.29 11.06 4.22
CA ALA A 78 10.53 9.88 4.64
C ALA A 78 10.70 9.59 6.15
N ARG A 79 11.91 9.81 6.68
CA ARG A 79 12.21 9.61 8.12
C ARG A 79 11.34 10.47 9.03
N TYR A 80 11.01 11.70 8.64
CA TYR A 80 10.16 12.57 9.46
C TYR A 80 8.71 12.08 9.60
N PHE A 81 8.25 11.20 8.71
CA PHE A 81 6.93 10.59 8.84
C PHE A 81 6.88 9.43 9.82
N VAL A 82 8.01 8.79 10.13
CA VAL A 82 8.09 7.64 11.04
C VAL A 82 7.73 8.06 12.46
N GLY A 83 6.98 7.23 13.17
CA GLY A 83 6.43 7.52 14.49
C GLY A 83 4.95 7.91 14.45
N GLN A 84 4.47 8.43 15.58
CA GLN A 84 3.06 8.79 15.77
C GLN A 84 2.85 10.28 15.52
N HIS A 85 2.00 10.60 14.53
CA HIS A 85 1.72 11.98 14.13
C HIS A 85 0.24 12.22 13.86
N ASP A 86 -0.18 13.47 13.95
CA ASP A 86 -1.46 13.93 13.41
C ASP A 86 -1.31 14.18 11.90
N PHE A 87 -2.02 13.41 11.08
CA PHE A 87 -1.94 13.47 9.62
C PHE A 87 -3.05 14.33 8.98
N THR A 88 -3.65 15.28 9.70
CA THR A 88 -4.68 16.17 9.17
C THR A 88 -4.21 16.94 7.93
N SER A 89 -2.93 17.34 7.88
CA SER A 89 -2.36 17.99 6.68
C SER A 89 -2.24 17.07 5.46
N PHE A 90 -2.29 15.76 5.67
CA PHE A 90 -2.12 14.73 4.64
C PHE A 90 -3.42 13.99 4.31
N VAL A 91 -4.57 14.41 4.83
CA VAL A 91 -5.86 13.79 4.52
C VAL A 91 -6.67 14.67 3.58
N ASN A 92 -7.40 14.04 2.65
CA ASN A 92 -8.45 14.75 1.90
C ASN A 92 -9.76 14.69 2.69
N ALA A 93 -10.58 15.73 2.61
CA ALA A 93 -11.94 15.69 3.13
C ALA A 93 -12.66 14.42 2.61
N SER A 94 -13.16 13.62 3.53
CA SER A 94 -13.93 12.41 3.23
C SER A 94 -15.37 12.60 3.67
N ASN A 95 -16.33 12.28 2.80
CA ASN A 95 -17.76 12.28 3.10
C ASN A 95 -18.18 11.09 3.99
N SER A 96 -17.32 10.65 4.90
CA SER A 96 -17.62 9.52 5.79
C SER A 96 -18.24 10.03 7.07
N ASP A 97 -19.43 9.53 7.42
CA ASP A 97 -20.20 9.88 8.61
C ASP A 97 -19.50 9.53 9.95
N HIS A 98 -18.32 8.92 9.89
CA HIS A 98 -17.58 8.47 11.07
C HIS A 98 -16.20 9.14 11.10
N PRO A 99 -15.95 10.08 12.02
CA PRO A 99 -14.65 10.71 12.16
C PRO A 99 -13.62 9.66 12.59
N ARG A 100 -12.61 9.42 11.74
CA ARG A 100 -11.45 8.59 12.10
C ARG A 100 -10.44 9.49 12.79
N SER A 101 -9.83 9.01 13.88
CA SER A 101 -8.72 9.72 14.52
C SER A 101 -7.66 10.08 13.46
N PRO A 102 -7.24 11.34 13.34
CA PRO A 102 -6.22 11.76 12.38
C PRO A 102 -4.81 11.30 12.80
N VAL A 103 -4.67 10.86 14.05
CA VAL A 103 -3.41 10.32 14.56
C VAL A 103 -3.18 8.92 14.02
N LYS A 104 -2.02 8.70 13.39
CA LYS A 104 -1.58 7.40 12.87
C LYS A 104 -0.13 7.15 13.25
N HIS A 105 0.24 5.87 13.32
CA HIS A 105 1.61 5.45 13.57
C HIS A 105 2.17 4.87 12.27
N ILE A 106 3.20 5.52 11.72
CA ILE A 106 4.02 4.98 10.65
C ILE A 106 5.18 4.22 11.28
N ILE A 107 5.20 2.91 11.07
CA ILE A 107 6.19 1.99 11.63
C ILE A 107 7.49 2.10 10.84
N ARG A 108 7.38 2.17 9.51
CA ARG A 108 8.51 2.30 8.59
C ARG A 108 8.11 3.06 7.34
N PHE A 109 9.05 3.81 6.76
CA PHE A 109 8.88 4.43 5.46
C PHE A 109 10.22 4.43 4.68
N ASP A 110 10.39 3.44 3.81
CA ASP A 110 11.62 3.21 3.07
C ASP A 110 11.54 3.74 1.64
N VAL A 111 12.67 4.25 1.14
CA VAL A 111 12.88 4.64 -0.26
C VAL A 111 13.95 3.75 -0.86
N ILE A 112 13.54 2.85 -1.75
CA ILE A 112 14.35 1.76 -2.28
C ILE A 112 14.57 2.00 -3.78
N GLU A 113 15.83 2.07 -4.20
CA GLU A 113 16.21 2.18 -5.62
C GLU A 113 16.34 0.78 -6.23
N LEU A 114 15.62 0.54 -7.32
CA LEU A 114 15.52 -0.72 -8.05
C LEU A 114 15.78 -0.46 -9.55
N GLY A 115 16.98 0.04 -9.86
CA GLY A 115 17.32 0.52 -11.20
C GLY A 115 16.54 1.78 -11.56
N ALA A 116 15.77 1.73 -12.66
CA ALA A 116 14.89 2.83 -13.07
C ALA A 116 13.66 3.01 -12.16
N LEU A 117 13.38 2.09 -11.24
CA LEU A 117 12.27 2.20 -10.30
C LEU A 117 12.77 2.74 -8.94
N ILE A 118 12.02 3.67 -8.38
CA ILE A 118 12.09 4.03 -6.96
C ILE A 118 10.81 3.51 -6.31
N GLN A 119 10.95 2.61 -5.35
CA GLN A 119 9.85 2.09 -4.55
C GLN A 119 9.82 2.80 -3.20
N LEU A 120 8.66 3.37 -2.89
CA LEU A 120 8.31 3.92 -1.60
C LEU A 120 7.49 2.88 -0.83
N GLU A 121 8.09 2.24 0.15
CA GLU A 121 7.42 1.23 0.98
C GLU A 121 7.06 1.84 2.34
N VAL A 122 5.76 1.90 2.64
CA VAL A 122 5.27 2.47 3.90
C VAL A 122 4.47 1.44 4.67
N GLU A 123 4.84 1.26 5.93
CA GLU A 123 4.16 0.43 6.89
C GLU A 123 3.56 1.30 8.00
N GLY A 124 2.30 1.07 8.33
CA GLY A 124 1.66 1.78 9.45
C GLY A 124 0.48 1.03 10.04
N SER A 125 0.02 1.47 11.21
CA SER A 125 -1.14 0.90 11.92
C SER A 125 -2.45 1.09 11.15
N GLY A 126 -2.47 2.04 10.22
CA GLY A 126 -3.57 2.32 9.31
C GLY A 126 -3.31 3.63 8.58
N PHE A 127 -4.15 3.96 7.61
CA PHE A 127 -4.02 5.18 6.83
C PHE A 127 -5.37 5.87 6.65
N LEU A 128 -5.35 7.19 6.68
CA LEU A 128 -6.48 8.04 6.33
C LEU A 128 -6.71 8.04 4.82
N TYR A 129 -7.86 8.55 4.39
CA TYR A 129 -8.20 8.62 2.98
C TYR A 129 -7.16 9.46 2.21
N ARG A 130 -6.50 8.81 1.24
CA ARG A 130 -5.42 9.35 0.39
C ARG A 130 -4.12 9.73 1.11
N GLN A 131 -3.95 9.40 2.39
CA GLN A 131 -2.76 9.77 3.19
C GLN A 131 -1.45 9.36 2.51
N VAL A 132 -1.30 8.09 2.12
CA VAL A 132 -0.07 7.59 1.47
C VAL A 132 0.27 8.39 0.22
N ARG A 133 -0.72 8.64 -0.65
CA ARG A 133 -0.51 9.40 -1.90
C ARG A 133 -0.14 10.85 -1.65
N ASN A 134 -0.62 11.45 -0.57
CA ASN A 134 -0.26 12.81 -0.17
C ASN A 134 1.17 12.87 0.41
N MET A 135 1.58 11.88 1.20
CA MET A 135 2.96 11.78 1.68
C MET A 135 3.94 11.58 0.51
N VAL A 136 3.62 10.64 -0.40
CA VAL A 136 4.38 10.40 -1.64
C VAL A 136 4.50 11.67 -2.48
N ALA A 137 3.43 12.44 -2.60
CA ALA A 137 3.44 13.68 -3.37
C ALA A 137 4.44 14.71 -2.84
N LEU A 138 4.53 14.84 -1.52
CA LEU A 138 5.52 15.72 -0.89
C LEU A 138 6.95 15.18 -1.10
N LEU A 139 7.14 13.87 -0.93
CA LEU A 139 8.43 13.23 -1.21
C LEU A 139 8.84 13.40 -2.68
N LEU A 140 7.91 13.43 -3.64
CA LEU A 140 8.23 13.75 -5.03
C LEU A 140 8.75 15.17 -5.20
N GLN A 141 8.23 16.16 -4.45
CA GLN A 141 8.77 17.54 -4.49
C GLN A 141 10.15 17.62 -3.83
N ILE A 142 10.35 16.90 -2.72
CA ILE A 142 11.65 16.78 -2.05
C ILE A 142 12.67 16.10 -2.96
N GLY A 143 12.28 15.02 -3.64
CA GLY A 143 13.15 14.32 -4.61
C GLY A 143 13.49 15.17 -5.83
N LYS A 144 12.61 16.09 -6.23
CA LYS A 144 12.92 17.12 -7.25
C LYS A 144 13.78 18.26 -6.71
N GLU A 145 14.12 18.24 -5.41
CA GLU A 145 14.81 19.32 -4.70
C GLU A 145 14.08 20.66 -4.78
N ALA A 146 12.77 20.64 -5.05
CA ALA A 146 11.93 21.84 -5.12
C ALA A 146 11.59 22.40 -3.72
N VAL A 147 11.62 21.53 -2.72
CA VAL A 147 11.47 21.86 -1.30
C VAL A 147 12.44 21.01 -0.47
N PRO A 148 12.95 21.52 0.65
CA PRO A 148 13.86 20.76 1.51
C PRO A 148 13.13 19.66 2.31
N PRO A 149 13.83 18.59 2.76
CA PRO A 149 13.23 17.51 3.54
C PRO A 149 12.57 17.94 4.86
N ASP A 150 13.11 18.97 5.52
CA ASP A 150 12.63 19.52 6.80
C ASP A 150 11.25 20.22 6.70
N ILE A 151 10.69 20.33 5.49
CA ILE A 151 9.32 20.79 5.30
C ILE A 151 8.28 19.81 5.86
N VAL A 152 8.62 18.52 5.94
CA VAL A 152 7.70 17.48 6.44
C VAL A 152 7.19 17.76 7.86
N PRO A 153 8.04 17.98 8.87
CA PRO A 153 7.58 18.31 10.22
C PRO A 153 6.78 19.61 10.27
N MET A 154 7.13 20.63 9.46
CA MET A 154 6.36 21.88 9.39
C MET A 154 4.93 21.62 8.87
N VAL A 155 4.79 20.84 7.80
CA VAL A 155 3.47 20.49 7.24
C VAL A 155 2.67 19.64 8.24
N LEU A 156 3.29 18.67 8.93
CA LEU A 156 2.63 17.88 9.98
C LEU A 156 2.13 18.78 11.13
N ALA A 157 2.96 19.73 11.58
CA ALA A 157 2.64 20.64 12.68
C ALA A 157 1.46 21.58 12.35
N ALA A 158 1.29 21.96 11.08
CA ALA A 158 0.23 22.87 10.65
C ALA A 158 -1.18 22.29 10.86
N ARG A 159 -1.34 20.95 10.82
CA ARG A 159 -2.63 20.24 10.91
C ARG A 159 -3.71 20.82 9.98
N ASP A 160 -3.30 21.33 8.83
CA ASP A 160 -4.18 21.92 7.82
C ASP A 160 -3.78 21.39 6.44
N ARG A 161 -4.74 20.75 5.76
CA ARG A 161 -4.54 20.23 4.41
C ARG A 161 -4.15 21.33 3.41
N LYS A 162 -4.54 22.58 3.66
CA LYS A 162 -4.15 23.72 2.82
C LYS A 162 -2.64 23.96 2.85
N GLU A 163 -1.96 23.62 3.94
CA GLU A 163 -0.50 23.77 4.02
C GLU A 163 0.20 22.86 3.01
N LEU A 164 -0.14 21.57 2.98
CA LEU A 164 0.38 20.64 1.98
C LEU A 164 0.02 21.07 0.55
N ALA A 165 -1.17 21.68 0.36
CA ALA A 165 -1.67 22.08 -0.95
C ALA A 165 -0.83 23.19 -1.61
N LYS A 166 -0.03 23.94 -0.83
CA LYS A 166 0.90 24.94 -1.36
C LYS A 166 2.03 24.31 -2.17
N TYR A 167 2.41 23.07 -1.87
CA TYR A 167 3.57 22.41 -2.47
C TYR A 167 3.19 21.33 -3.48
N THR A 168 2.05 20.65 -3.28
CA THR A 168 1.72 19.51 -4.15
C THR A 168 0.24 19.14 -4.19
N VAL A 169 -0.16 18.53 -5.31
CA VAL A 169 -1.39 17.76 -5.46
C VAL A 169 -1.08 16.29 -5.20
N GLY A 170 -2.01 15.53 -4.60
CA GLY A 170 -1.79 14.13 -4.22
C GLY A 170 -1.37 13.26 -5.41
N ALA A 171 -0.39 12.37 -5.20
CA ALA A 171 0.25 11.60 -6.26
C ALA A 171 -0.78 10.74 -7.02
N PRO A 172 -0.61 10.44 -8.32
CA PRO A 172 -1.55 9.60 -9.07
C PRO A 172 -1.79 8.22 -8.43
N PRO A 173 -2.98 7.62 -8.55
CA PRO A 173 -3.30 6.38 -7.82
C PRO A 173 -2.62 5.13 -8.38
N HIS A 174 -2.31 5.08 -9.68
CA HIS A 174 -1.84 3.87 -10.36
C HIS A 174 -0.46 3.38 -9.91
N GLY A 175 0.34 4.24 -9.28
CA GLY A 175 1.62 3.84 -8.66
C GLY A 175 1.45 3.14 -7.31
N LEU A 176 0.27 3.24 -6.68
CA LEU A 176 0.02 2.72 -5.33
C LEU A 176 -0.51 1.27 -5.38
N CYS A 177 0.09 0.39 -4.58
CA CYS A 177 -0.37 -0.98 -4.37
C CYS A 177 -0.45 -1.31 -2.87
N LEU A 178 -1.55 -1.95 -2.43
CA LEU A 178 -1.63 -2.55 -1.10
C LEU A 178 -0.93 -3.91 -1.16
N MET A 179 0.15 -4.07 -0.40
CA MET A 179 0.97 -5.28 -0.45
C MET A 179 0.58 -6.29 0.62
N SER A 180 0.27 -5.80 1.83
CA SER A 180 -0.06 -6.67 2.94
C SER A 180 -1.00 -5.97 3.92
N VAL A 181 -1.89 -6.75 4.52
CA VAL A 181 -2.64 -6.38 5.71
C VAL A 181 -2.20 -7.34 6.81
N LYS A 182 -1.68 -6.78 7.90
CA LYS A 182 -1.24 -7.55 9.06
C LYS A 182 -2.43 -7.78 10.00
N TYR A 183 -2.46 -8.97 10.58
CA TYR A 183 -3.43 -9.44 11.57
C TYR A 183 -2.65 -10.11 12.72
N ASN A 184 -3.31 -10.38 13.85
CA ASN A 184 -2.78 -11.34 14.83
C ASN A 184 -2.82 -12.74 14.21
N GLU A 185 -1.73 -13.49 14.26
CA GLU A 185 -1.62 -14.84 13.68
C GLU A 185 -2.63 -15.81 14.30
N GLU A 186 -2.90 -15.71 15.59
CA GLU A 186 -3.90 -16.52 16.29
C GLU A 186 -5.31 -16.35 15.69
N LEU A 187 -5.63 -15.14 15.19
CA LEU A 187 -6.93 -14.87 14.57
C LEU A 187 -7.04 -15.43 13.14
N LEU A 188 -5.92 -15.84 12.55
CA LEU A 188 -5.87 -16.44 11.21
C LEU A 188 -5.90 -17.97 11.26
N GLU A 189 -5.77 -18.58 12.43
CA GLU A 189 -5.86 -20.02 12.58
C GLU A 189 -7.28 -20.51 12.23
N PRO A 190 -7.42 -21.58 11.42
CA PRO A 190 -8.73 -22.12 11.11
C PRO A 190 -9.34 -22.73 12.38
N PRO A 191 -10.67 -22.61 12.59
CA PRO A 191 -11.33 -23.24 13.72
C PRO A 191 -11.11 -24.76 13.74
N SER A 192 -10.94 -25.34 14.93
CA SER A 192 -10.75 -26.78 15.11
C SER A 192 -11.81 -27.62 14.38
N GLY A 193 -11.36 -28.64 13.64
CA GLY A 193 -12.24 -29.51 12.86
C GLY A 193 -12.74 -28.93 11.53
N CYS A 194 -12.31 -27.72 11.15
CA CYS A 194 -12.57 -27.18 9.83
C CYS A 194 -11.69 -27.80 8.74
N ARG A 195 -12.10 -27.58 7.48
CA ARG A 195 -11.36 -28.05 6.31
C ARG A 195 -10.09 -27.24 6.11
N ALA A 196 -9.08 -27.89 5.54
CA ALA A 196 -7.84 -27.23 5.18
C ALA A 196 -8.08 -26.06 4.22
N THR A 197 -7.26 -25.02 4.37
CA THR A 197 -7.16 -23.87 3.46
C THR A 197 -6.99 -24.33 2.02
N SER A 198 -7.75 -23.72 1.11
CA SER A 198 -7.58 -23.92 -0.33
C SER A 198 -6.69 -22.85 -0.91
N PHE A 199 -5.54 -23.25 -1.44
CA PHE A 199 -4.68 -22.40 -2.26
C PHE A 199 -4.98 -22.52 -3.77
N GLY A 200 -6.08 -23.21 -4.11
CA GLY A 200 -6.50 -23.51 -5.47
C GLY A 200 -5.83 -24.77 -6.00
N ARG A 201 -6.17 -25.15 -7.24
CA ARG A 201 -5.48 -26.26 -7.91
C ARG A 201 -4.12 -25.79 -8.42
N HIS A 202 -3.09 -25.91 -7.60
CA HIS A 202 -1.73 -25.76 -8.09
C HIS A 202 -1.45 -26.87 -9.10
N HIS A 203 -1.45 -26.53 -10.38
CA HIS A 203 -0.71 -27.33 -11.34
C HIS A 203 0.73 -26.95 -11.08
N THR A 204 1.50 -27.83 -10.45
CA THR A 204 2.93 -27.64 -10.29
C THR A 204 3.51 -27.54 -11.70
N ILE A 205 3.72 -26.32 -12.20
CA ILE A 205 4.49 -26.11 -13.41
C ILE A 205 5.93 -26.31 -12.98
N SER A 206 6.43 -27.54 -13.12
CA SER A 206 7.75 -27.95 -12.64
C SER A 206 8.92 -27.21 -13.29
N LYS A 207 8.67 -26.34 -14.28
CA LYS A 207 9.66 -25.44 -14.87
C LYS A 207 8.99 -24.16 -15.36
N CYS A 208 9.07 -23.09 -14.57
CA CYS A 208 8.95 -21.74 -15.10
C CYS A 208 10.15 -20.93 -14.61
N LYS A 209 11.20 -20.88 -15.44
CA LYS A 209 12.26 -19.88 -15.28
C LYS A 209 11.70 -18.56 -15.79
N LEU A 210 11.08 -17.78 -14.91
CA LEU A 210 10.85 -16.37 -15.18
C LEU A 210 11.56 -15.56 -14.09
N PRO A 211 12.79 -15.07 -14.38
CA PRO A 211 13.45 -14.10 -13.54
C PRO A 211 12.76 -12.75 -13.77
N PHE A 212 12.22 -12.18 -12.69
CA PHE A 212 11.75 -10.80 -12.57
C PHE A 212 10.53 -10.37 -13.40
N TYR A 213 9.50 -9.92 -12.68
CA TYR A 213 8.61 -8.82 -13.06
C TYR A 213 8.37 -7.95 -11.83
#